data_AF-A0A2P2L6H0-F1
#
_entry.id   AF-A0A2P2L6H0-F1
#
_cell.length_a   1.000
_cell.length_b   1.000
_cell.length_c   1.000
_cell.angle_alpha   90.00
_cell.angle_beta   90.00
_cell.angle_gamma   90.00
#
_symmetry.space_group_name_H-M   'P 1'
#
loop_
_entity.id
_entity.type
_entity.pdbx_description
1 polymer ?
#
loop_
_entity_poly.entity_id
_entity_poly.type
_entity_poly.pdbx_seq_one_letter_code
_entity_poly.pdbx_strand_id
1 'polypeptide(L)'
;MHSRLQTAKSIDEVIQYHDFFLDKCLRECLLLLPELLKKVERLKSLCLQYAAATQWLISSSIDIPKAEEACDGSLGFSKPKQWTSRGSSKTLKVMSRNPAVTDSVLNFEREFNAELHSLGPILSNSSQAEPYLTHLAQWILGARNDQ
;
A
#
# COMPACT_ATOMS: atom_id res chain seq x y z
N MET A 1 -31.49 -10.08 2.91
CA MET A 1 -31.65 -10.21 4.37
C MET A 1 -32.87 -9.41 4.83
N HIS A 2 -32.90 -8.08 4.67
CA HIS A 2 -34.02 -7.22 5.10
C HIS A 2 -35.42 -7.67 4.62
N SER A 3 -35.61 -7.92 3.32
CA SER A 3 -36.90 -8.39 2.77
C SER A 3 -37.33 -9.77 3.28
N ARG A 4 -36.36 -10.67 3.52
CA ARG A 4 -36.64 -12.03 4.04
C ARG A 4 -37.00 -11.99 5.52
N LEU A 5 -36.40 -11.09 6.30
CA LEU A 5 -36.75 -10.90 7.71
C LEU A 5 -38.17 -10.35 7.89
N GLN A 6 -38.63 -9.45 7.02
CA GLN A 6 -39.99 -8.89 7.09
C GLN A 6 -41.08 -9.96 6.92
N THR A 7 -40.76 -11.07 6.25
CA THR A 7 -41.70 -12.17 5.98
C THR A 7 -41.53 -13.38 6.90
N ALA A 8 -40.57 -13.35 7.82
CA ALA A 8 -40.28 -14.47 8.71
C ALA A 8 -41.42 -14.67 9.72
N LYS A 9 -41.82 -15.92 9.94
CA LYS A 9 -42.94 -16.32 10.79
C LYS A 9 -42.51 -16.88 12.14
N SER A 10 -41.22 -17.17 12.32
CA SER A 10 -40.66 -17.70 13.57
C SER A 10 -39.24 -17.19 13.82
N ILE A 11 -38.79 -17.36 15.07
CA ILE A 11 -37.41 -17.07 15.46
C ILE A 11 -36.43 -18.00 14.74
N ASP A 12 -36.80 -19.27 14.55
CA ASP A 12 -35.95 -20.22 13.83
C ASP A 12 -35.72 -19.80 12.37
N GLU A 13 -36.74 -19.26 11.68
CA GLU A 13 -36.59 -18.72 10.33
C GLU A 13 -35.66 -17.48 10.31
N VAL A 14 -35.75 -16.62 11.32
CA VAL A 14 -34.85 -15.46 11.46
C VAL A 14 -33.40 -15.91 11.61
N ILE A 15 -33.15 -16.91 12.47
CA ILE A 15 -31.81 -17.49 12.68
C ILE A 15 -31.30 -18.07 11.36
N GLN A 16 -32.12 -18.85 10.65
CA GLN A 16 -31.73 -19.44 9.37
C GLN A 16 -31.36 -18.38 8.32
N TYR A 17 -32.15 -17.30 8.21
CA TYR A 17 -31.85 -16.21 7.29
C TYR A 17 -30.58 -15.44 7.66
N HIS A 18 -30.34 -15.30 8.97
CA HIS A 18 -29.13 -14.68 9.48
C HIS A 18 -27.89 -15.53 9.20
N ASP A 19 -27.93 -16.83 9.49
CA ASP A 19 -26.81 -17.75 9.25
C ASP A 19 -26.46 -17.82 7.76
N PHE A 20 -27.48 -17.92 6.90
CA PHE A 20 -27.28 -17.85 5.45
C PHE A 20 -26.65 -16.53 5.01
N PHE A 21 -27.09 -15.40 5.59
CA PHE A 21 -26.54 -14.09 5.26
C PHE A 21 -25.08 -13.98 5.70
N LEU A 22 -24.74 -14.42 6.90
CA LEU A 22 -23.37 -14.38 7.40
C LEU A 22 -22.44 -15.27 6.57
N ASP A 23 -22.82 -16.51 6.29
CA ASP A 23 -22.03 -17.41 5.43
C ASP A 23 -21.79 -16.77 4.06
N LYS A 24 -22.84 -16.21 3.46
CA LYS A 24 -22.73 -15.47 2.19
C LYS A 24 -21.74 -14.30 2.29
N CYS A 25 -21.85 -13.46 3.31
CA CYS A 25 -20.94 -12.32 3.49
C CYS A 25 -19.48 -12.76 3.67
N LEU A 26 -19.24 -13.80 4.47
CA LEU A 26 -17.88 -14.32 4.70
C LEU A 26 -17.28 -14.88 3.41
N ARG A 27 -18.07 -15.58 2.60
CA ARG A 27 -17.67 -16.10 1.29
C ARG A 27 -17.39 -15.00 0.28
N GLU A 28 -18.30 -14.05 0.10
CA GLU A 28 -18.14 -12.96 -0.86
C GLU A 28 -17.00 -12.00 -0.47
N CYS A 29 -16.71 -11.86 0.83
CA CYS A 29 -15.51 -11.15 1.32
C CYS A 29 -14.23 -12.01 1.27
N LEU A 30 -14.31 -13.24 0.75
CA LEU A 30 -13.18 -14.18 0.60
C LEU A 30 -12.47 -14.52 1.93
N LEU A 31 -13.16 -14.33 3.06
CA LEU A 31 -12.60 -14.52 4.39
C LEU A 31 -12.48 -16.01 4.76
N LEU A 32 -13.14 -16.88 4.00
CA LEU A 32 -13.10 -18.34 4.20
C LEU A 32 -11.99 -19.04 3.42
N LEU A 33 -11.13 -18.31 2.71
CA LEU A 33 -9.99 -18.86 1.95
C LEU A 33 -8.66 -18.43 2.60
N PRO A 34 -8.12 -19.23 3.55
CA PRO A 34 -6.89 -18.87 4.27
C PRO A 34 -5.68 -18.64 3.38
N GLU A 35 -5.57 -19.39 2.27
CA GLU A 35 -4.48 -19.23 1.31
C GLU A 35 -4.52 -17.87 0.62
N LEU A 36 -5.72 -17.41 0.24
CA LEU A 36 -5.91 -16.10 -0.34
C LEU A 36 -5.60 -14.99 0.67
N LEU A 37 -6.07 -15.12 1.92
CA LEU A 37 -5.82 -14.14 2.97
C LEU A 37 -4.33 -13.95 3.24
N LYS A 38 -3.53 -15.04 3.26
CA LYS A 38 -2.08 -14.96 3.41
C LYS A 38 -1.42 -14.13 2.30
N LYS A 39 -1.90 -14.29 1.06
CA LYS A 39 -1.42 -13.53 -0.10
C LYS A 39 -1.80 -12.05 -0.02
N VAL A 40 -3.04 -11.75 0.38
CA VAL A 40 -3.51 -10.37 0.60
C VAL A 40 -2.74 -9.69 1.74
N GLU A 41 -2.45 -10.42 2.82
CA GLU A 41 -1.62 -9.93 3.91
C GLU A 41 -0.19 -9.63 3.46
N ARG A 42 0.38 -10.48 2.59
CA ARG A 42 1.70 -10.22 1.99
C ARG A 42 1.67 -8.97 1.10
N LEU A 43 0.65 -8.79 0.25
CA LEU A 43 0.47 -7.57 -0.54
C LEU A 43 0.40 -6.32 0.35
N LYS A 44 -0.38 -6.38 1.43
CA LYS A 44 -0.43 -5.30 2.43
C LYS A 44 0.97 -5.00 3.01
N SER A 45 1.71 -6.04 3.38
CA SER A 45 3.07 -5.90 3.92
C SER A 45 4.02 -5.24 2.92
N LEU A 46 3.98 -5.64 1.65
CA LEU A 46 4.76 -5.02 0.57
C LEU A 46 4.41 -3.53 0.42
N CYS A 47 3.11 -3.16 0.43
CA CYS A 47 2.69 -1.76 0.37
C CYS A 47 3.19 -0.94 1.57
N LEU A 48 3.17 -1.52 2.77
CA LEU A 48 3.69 -0.85 3.97
C LEU A 48 5.21 -0.64 3.89
N GLN A 49 5.95 -1.65 3.43
CA GLN A 49 7.40 -1.55 3.22
C GLN A 49 7.75 -0.48 2.18
N TYR A 50 7.01 -0.45 1.07
CA TYR A 50 7.19 0.56 0.04
C TYR A 50 6.88 1.98 0.55
N ALA A 51 5.78 2.16 1.28
CA ALA A 51 5.42 3.44 1.89
C ALA A 51 6.51 3.92 2.84
N ALA A 52 7.01 3.04 3.73
CA ALA A 52 8.10 3.35 4.64
C ALA A 52 9.38 3.73 3.87
N ALA A 53 9.80 2.92 2.90
CA ALA A 53 11.00 3.18 2.11
C ALA A 53 10.92 4.52 1.35
N THR A 54 9.75 4.83 0.80
CA THR A 54 9.49 6.09 0.11
C THR A 54 9.51 7.29 1.07
N GLN A 55 8.92 7.16 2.26
CA GLN A 55 8.97 8.19 3.30
C GLN A 55 10.40 8.48 3.76
N TRP A 56 11.24 7.45 3.89
CA TRP A 56 12.66 7.61 4.20
C TRP A 56 13.41 8.35 3.08
N LEU A 57 13.14 8.04 1.81
CA LEU A 57 13.74 8.75 0.68
C LEU A 57 13.33 10.23 0.65
N ILE A 58 12.07 10.54 0.92
CA ILE A 58 11.58 11.92 0.98
C ILE A 58 12.23 12.66 2.16
N SER A 59 12.24 12.06 3.35
CA SER A 59 12.80 12.70 4.55
C SER A 59 14.31 12.94 4.43
N SER A 60 15.03 12.06 3.74
CA SER A 60 16.47 12.24 3.47
C SER A 60 16.80 13.27 2.38
N SER A 61 15.80 13.72 1.61
CA SER A 61 15.97 14.72 0.54
C SER A 61 15.47 16.11 0.90
N ILE A 62 14.78 16.27 2.04
CA ILE A 62 14.31 17.56 2.54
C ILE A 62 15.04 17.90 3.85
N ASP A 63 16.22 18.51 3.75
CA ASP A 63 16.71 19.38 4.84
C ASP A 63 15.91 20.70 4.76
N ILE A 64 14.89 20.84 5.61
CA ILE A 64 14.22 22.14 5.82
C ILE A 64 15.20 23.00 6.64
N PRO A 65 15.64 24.18 6.16
CA PRO A 65 16.34 25.12 7.01
C PRO A 65 15.42 25.48 8.16
N LYS A 66 15.80 25.10 9.38
CA LYS A 66 15.11 25.47 10.60
C LYS A 66 15.07 27.00 10.64
N ALA A 67 13.90 27.59 10.40
CA ALA A 67 13.69 29.01 10.60
C ALA A 67 13.74 29.27 12.11
N GLU A 68 14.92 29.62 12.58
CA GLU A 68 15.14 30.12 13.92
C GLU A 68 14.66 31.58 13.97
N GLU A 69 13.46 31.77 14.50
CA GLU A 69 13.07 33.07 15.03
C GLU A 69 13.97 33.40 16.22
N ALA A 70 14.76 34.47 16.07
CA ALA A 70 15.27 35.24 17.18
C ALA A 70 15.20 36.72 16.80
N CYS A 71 14.15 37.39 17.25
CA CYS A 71 14.18 38.82 17.45
C CYS A 71 15.17 39.12 18.57
N ASP A 72 16.26 39.84 18.29
CA ASP A 72 16.66 40.97 19.13
C ASP A 72 17.57 41.92 18.33
N GLY A 73 17.38 43.22 18.54
CA GLY A 73 17.92 44.28 17.71
C GLY A 73 19.36 44.68 18.03
N SER A 74 20.04 45.26 17.04
CA SER A 74 20.74 46.55 17.17
C SER A 74 21.50 46.88 15.88
N LEU A 75 21.40 48.15 15.47
CA LEU A 75 22.15 48.78 14.40
C LEU A 75 23.67 48.57 14.54
N GLY A 76 24.35 48.31 13.42
CA GLY A 76 25.81 48.28 13.35
C GLY A 76 26.34 48.15 11.92
N PHE A 77 26.42 49.28 11.22
CA PHE A 77 27.00 49.42 9.89
C PHE A 77 28.53 49.32 9.94
N SER A 78 29.18 48.34 9.28
CA SER A 78 30.46 48.53 8.56
C SER A 78 31.07 47.28 7.88
N LYS A 79 31.39 47.48 6.58
CA LYS A 79 32.41 46.85 5.71
C LYS A 79 32.10 45.54 4.94
N PRO A 80 32.10 45.58 3.60
CA PRO A 80 32.20 44.39 2.75
C PRO A 80 33.67 44.05 2.52
N LYS A 81 34.10 42.85 2.92
CA LYS A 81 35.42 42.31 2.56
C LYS A 81 35.27 41.11 1.63
N GLN A 82 35.54 41.41 0.36
CA GLN A 82 36.48 40.71 -0.50
C GLN A 82 36.10 39.29 -0.95
N TRP A 83 35.50 39.27 -2.14
CA TRP A 83 35.43 38.13 -3.04
C TRP A 83 36.86 37.72 -3.44
N THR A 84 37.35 36.61 -2.89
CA THR A 84 38.47 35.85 -3.47
C THR A 84 37.97 34.46 -3.81
N SER A 85 37.86 34.18 -5.11
CA SER A 85 37.70 32.82 -5.61
C SER A 85 38.98 32.04 -5.36
N ARG A 86 38.86 30.89 -4.69
CA ARG A 86 39.64 29.70 -5.02
C ARG A 86 38.99 28.48 -4.38
N GLY A 87 38.77 27.48 -5.22
CA GLY A 87 37.86 26.37 -4.98
C GLY A 87 38.38 25.29 -4.06
N SER A 88 37.58 24.22 -4.04
CA SER A 88 37.80 22.94 -3.34
C SER A 88 37.42 23.01 -1.85
N SER A 89 36.39 22.35 -1.34
CA SER A 89 35.79 21.08 -1.78
C SER A 89 34.27 21.13 -1.60
N LYS A 90 33.56 21.43 -2.70
CA LYS A 90 32.16 21.08 -2.88
C LYS A 90 32.09 19.59 -3.26
N THR A 91 32.68 18.73 -2.43
CA THR A 91 32.62 17.29 -2.62
C THR A 91 31.40 16.80 -1.88
N LEU A 92 30.28 16.73 -2.61
CA LEU A 92 29.38 15.58 -2.58
C LEU A 92 29.32 14.86 -1.22
N LYS A 93 28.78 15.52 -0.20
CA LYS A 93 28.28 14.83 1.00
C LYS A 93 26.75 14.73 0.94
N VAL A 94 26.24 14.41 -0.24
CA VAL A 94 24.89 13.94 -0.51
C VAL A 94 25.04 12.55 -1.12
N MET A 95 25.44 11.57 -0.32
CA MET A 95 25.26 10.16 -0.66
C MET A 95 25.53 9.27 0.56
N SER A 96 24.73 9.39 1.61
CA SER A 96 24.38 8.18 2.38
C SER A 96 22.96 7.80 1.98
N ARG A 97 22.76 7.61 0.67
CA ARG A 97 21.54 6.99 0.15
C ARG A 97 21.68 5.51 0.53
N ASN A 98 20.96 5.06 1.54
CA ASN A 98 20.97 3.65 1.93
C ASN A 98 20.66 2.82 0.66
N PRO A 99 21.63 2.04 0.13
CA PRO A 99 21.43 1.32 -1.12
C PRO A 99 20.28 0.33 -0.98
N ALA A 100 20.16 -0.31 0.19
CA ALA A 100 19.06 -1.19 0.54
C ALA A 100 17.66 -0.54 0.44
N VAL A 101 17.52 0.75 0.79
CA VAL A 101 16.22 1.46 0.70
C VAL A 101 15.89 1.74 -0.76
N THR A 102 16.90 2.07 -1.58
CA THR A 102 16.69 2.31 -3.01
C THR A 102 16.35 1.02 -3.75
N ASP A 103 17.06 -0.07 -3.44
CA ASP A 103 16.79 -1.39 -4.01
C ASP A 103 15.40 -1.90 -3.62
N SER A 104 14.96 -1.67 -2.37
CA SER A 104 13.61 -2.03 -1.92
C SER A 104 12.53 -1.30 -2.71
N VAL A 105 12.71 -0.01 -3.02
CA VAL A 105 11.76 0.76 -3.84
C VAL A 105 11.76 0.28 -5.29
N LEU A 106 12.93 0.00 -5.87
CA LEU A 106 13.03 -0.47 -7.25
C LEU A 106 12.49 -1.89 -7.45
N ASN A 107 12.60 -2.75 -6.43
CA ASN A 107 12.10 -4.13 -6.49
C ASN A 107 10.62 -4.26 -6.12
N PHE A 108 10.02 -3.26 -5.48
CA PHE A 108 8.62 -3.31 -5.03
C PHE A 108 7.65 -3.70 -6.14
N GLU A 109 7.72 -3.04 -7.30
CA GLU A 109 6.80 -3.31 -8.42
C GLU A 109 6.85 -4.78 -8.84
N ARG A 110 8.07 -5.35 -8.92
CA ARG A 110 8.26 -6.76 -9.28
C ARG A 110 7.64 -7.69 -8.22
N GLU A 111 7.94 -7.46 -6.95
CA GLU A 111 7.44 -8.29 -5.85
C GLU A 111 5.93 -8.18 -5.69
N PHE A 112 5.39 -6.98 -5.79
CA PHE A 112 3.96 -6.69 -5.73
C PHE A 112 3.22 -7.39 -6.88
N ASN A 113 3.69 -7.22 -8.12
CA ASN A 113 3.06 -7.86 -9.28
C ASN A 113 3.18 -9.39 -9.22
N ALA A 114 4.32 -9.94 -8.79
CA ALA A 114 4.47 -11.38 -8.61
C ALA A 114 3.47 -11.93 -7.59
N GLU A 115 3.30 -11.25 -6.45
CA GLU A 115 2.33 -11.66 -5.43
C GLU A 115 0.89 -11.47 -5.92
N LEU A 116 0.60 -10.38 -6.63
CA LEU A 116 -0.71 -10.09 -7.22
C LEU A 116 -1.12 -11.19 -8.24
N HIS A 117 -0.21 -11.55 -9.15
CA HIS A 117 -0.45 -12.63 -10.10
C HIS A 117 -0.59 -14.00 -9.42
N SER A 118 0.06 -14.22 -8.27
CA SER A 118 -0.07 -15.47 -7.51
C SER A 118 -1.48 -15.71 -6.96
N LEU A 119 -2.33 -14.68 -6.89
CA LEU A 119 -3.74 -14.81 -6.52
C LEU A 119 -4.57 -15.51 -7.61
N GLY A 120 -4.19 -15.36 -8.88
CA GLY A 120 -4.96 -15.87 -10.03
C GLY A 120 -5.23 -17.37 -9.96
N PRO A 121 -4.20 -18.22 -9.79
CA PRO A 121 -4.38 -19.66 -9.64
C PRO A 121 -5.25 -20.05 -8.43
N ILE A 122 -5.12 -19.35 -7.30
CA ILE A 122 -5.88 -19.63 -6.08
C ILE A 122 -7.38 -19.39 -6.33
N LEU A 123 -7.70 -18.25 -6.97
CA LEU A 123 -9.08 -17.89 -7.31
C LEU A 123 -9.66 -18.80 -8.40
N SER A 124 -8.85 -19.18 -9.41
CA SER A 124 -9.27 -20.10 -10.47
C SER A 124 -9.49 -21.52 -9.97
N ASN A 125 -8.72 -22.00 -8.99
CA ASN A 125 -8.95 -23.31 -8.38
C ASN A 125 -10.22 -23.29 -7.54
N SER A 126 -10.43 -22.21 -6.78
CA SER A 126 -11.60 -22.03 -5.93
C SER A 126 -12.89 -21.84 -6.72
N SER A 127 -12.81 -21.41 -7.98
CA SER A 127 -13.98 -21.13 -8.81
C SER A 127 -14.76 -22.38 -9.24
N GLN A 128 -14.20 -23.58 -9.07
CA GLN A 128 -14.94 -24.83 -9.24
C GLN A 128 -16.10 -24.96 -8.24
N ALA A 129 -15.92 -24.47 -7.01
CA ALA A 129 -16.96 -24.44 -6.00
C ALA A 129 -17.73 -23.10 -6.00
N GLU A 130 -17.05 -22.00 -6.34
CA GLU A 130 -17.57 -20.64 -6.22
C GLU A 130 -17.40 -19.89 -7.56
N PRO A 131 -18.31 -20.07 -8.54
CA PRO A 131 -18.11 -19.63 -9.93
C PRO A 131 -17.91 -18.12 -10.10
N TYR A 132 -18.42 -17.32 -9.16
CA TYR A 132 -18.23 -15.86 -9.13
C TYR A 132 -16.75 -15.45 -8.99
N LEU A 133 -15.89 -16.31 -8.45
CA LEU A 133 -14.45 -16.07 -8.33
C LEU A 133 -13.73 -16.04 -9.67
N THR A 134 -14.30 -16.66 -10.71
CA THR A 134 -13.71 -16.69 -12.06
C THR A 134 -13.53 -15.28 -12.62
N HIS A 135 -14.53 -14.42 -12.47
CA HIS A 135 -14.47 -13.04 -12.94
C HIS A 135 -13.39 -12.24 -12.20
N LEU A 136 -13.28 -12.43 -10.88
CA LEU A 136 -12.26 -11.79 -10.08
C LEU A 136 -10.84 -12.23 -10.50
N ALA A 137 -10.64 -13.53 -10.75
CA ALA A 137 -9.36 -14.06 -11.23
C ALA A 137 -8.96 -13.45 -12.57
N GLN A 138 -9.90 -13.34 -13.51
CA GLN A 138 -9.68 -12.74 -14.83
C GLN A 138 -9.28 -11.27 -14.72
N TRP A 139 -9.96 -10.49 -13.86
CA TRP A 139 -9.65 -9.07 -13.65
C TRP A 139 -8.26 -8.86 -13.06
N ILE A 140 -7.87 -9.65 -12.05
CA ILE A 140 -6.55 -9.56 -11.42
C ILE A 140 -5.43 -9.89 -12.41
N LEU A 141 -5.66 -10.84 -13.32
CA LEU A 141 -4.69 -11.23 -14.34
C LEU A 141 -4.65 -10.28 -15.55
N GLY A 142 -5.47 -9.23 -15.56
CA GLY A 142 -5.53 -8.29 -16.68
C GLY A 142 -6.08 -8.91 -17.97
N ALA A 143 -6.79 -10.04 -17.87
CA ALA A 143 -7.54 -10.62 -18.98
C ALA A 143 -8.78 -9.75 -19.21
N ARG A 144 -8.59 -8.63 -19.91
CA ARG A 144 -9.66 -7.77 -20.40
C ARG A 144 -10.53 -8.61 -21.35
N ASN A 145 -11.73 -8.97 -20.90
CA ASN A 145 -12.78 -9.41 -21.80
C ASN A 145 -13.27 -8.17 -22.56
N ASP A 146 -12.68 -7.92 -23.73
CA ASP A 146 -13.27 -7.05 -24.74
C ASP A 146 -14.54 -7.73 -25.27
N GLN A 147 -15.68 -7.45 -24.65
CA GLN A 147 -16.99 -7.72 -25.24
C GLN A 147 -18.03 -6.69 -24.80
#